data_AF-A0A942SL63-F1
#
_entry.id   AF-A0A942SL63-F1
#
_cell.length_a   1.000
_cell.length_b   1.000
_cell.length_c   1.000
_cell.angle_alpha   90.00
_cell.angle_beta   90.00
_cell.angle_gamma   90.00
#
_symmetry.space_group_name_H-M   'P 1'
#
loop_
_entity.id
_entity.type
_entity.pdbx_description
1 polymer ?
#
loop_
_entity_poly.entity_id
_entity_poly.type
_entity_poly.pdbx_seq_one_letter_code
_entity_poly.pdbx_strand_id
1 'polypeptide(L)'
;MMRLLLVLLLVLSLPTQAGLLAGGTSHALAVYAGNGGKVLAWGDNSSGQLGNGTTDNAVYAVEVFGLTNVISVAAGDGFSLALDSNGYVWAWGRNDLGQLGDTTTATRDTPVRVALLKGVVDIAAGRDFCLAAKSDGSVWGWGSNASGQLGQAAGSGSQYFTTLTQVSSLDNVQKVATGTNFSLALKKDGSVWAWGANASGQLGVGNTTDSVVPQRVSLPTDVVITELAARDHVLALQNDGKVWAWGGNDMGQLGDDTTTARQVPAQVVDIANVRSIAVASTWSMARRSDLSVWAWGDNSSGQLLDKTKTQRHYPVQAQGLADIESLASGPMFAVLGKYAGDILAWGANGGGQLGSGDTTDKYAEVAPVKKDADNPLVLTAVSTANPIATARTSGTAQNLTLTAVINPAAIDLGRSGFPLVWASVPGFGDIYLTVFGWFVSSVPMPYSGQGPLTKIEIPTLQNLDVSAFVGAKVYAGYGFAPSESASAARTLEIYAVP
;
A
#
# COMPACT_ATOMS: atom_id res chain seq x y z
N MET A 1 36.96 -35.17 18.91
CA MET A 1 37.08 -33.77 19.34
C MET A 1 36.28 -32.89 18.39
N MET A 2 35.15 -32.42 18.91
CA MET A 2 34.32 -31.30 18.46
C MET A 2 35.00 -30.30 17.52
N ARG A 3 34.44 -30.11 16.31
CA ARG A 3 34.50 -28.82 15.62
C ARG A 3 33.07 -28.38 15.33
N LEU A 4 32.53 -27.69 16.33
CA LEU A 4 31.41 -26.76 16.22
C LEU A 4 31.76 -25.78 15.09
N LEU A 5 31.16 -25.93 13.91
CA LEU A 5 31.05 -24.81 12.96
C LEU A 5 29.71 -24.15 13.25
N LEU A 6 29.76 -23.20 14.16
CA LEU A 6 28.70 -22.23 14.40
C LEU A 6 28.61 -21.39 13.11
N VAL A 7 27.78 -21.81 12.16
CA VAL A 7 27.32 -20.93 11.09
C VAL A 7 26.41 -19.92 11.77
N LEU A 8 27.02 -18.85 12.25
CA LEU A 8 26.33 -17.63 12.66
C LEU A 8 25.80 -16.97 11.38
N LEU A 9 24.79 -17.59 10.78
CA LEU A 9 23.91 -16.91 9.84
C LEU A 9 23.11 -15.94 10.71
N LEU A 10 23.66 -14.74 10.88
CA LEU A 10 22.92 -13.58 11.33
C LEU A 10 21.99 -13.17 10.17
N VAL A 11 21.10 -14.07 9.77
CA VAL A 11 19.88 -13.67 9.10
C VAL A 11 19.15 -12.93 10.18
N LEU A 12 19.10 -11.61 10.04
CA LEU A 12 18.08 -10.80 10.68
C LEU A 12 16.76 -11.47 10.31
N SER A 13 16.28 -12.38 11.16
CA SER A 13 14.88 -12.75 11.19
C SER A 13 14.16 -11.41 11.21
N LEU A 14 13.35 -11.12 10.19
CA LEU A 14 12.39 -10.04 10.35
C LEU A 14 11.64 -10.40 11.64
N PRO A 15 11.73 -9.59 12.72
CA PRO A 15 10.82 -9.80 13.82
C PRO A 15 9.42 -9.81 13.21
N THR A 16 8.58 -10.75 13.63
CA THR A 16 7.18 -10.92 13.22
C THR A 16 6.38 -9.66 13.54
N GLN A 17 6.58 -8.59 12.78
CA GLN A 17 5.99 -7.29 13.04
C GLN A 17 4.65 -7.27 12.32
N ALA A 18 3.56 -7.29 13.11
CA ALA A 18 2.24 -6.96 12.61
C ALA A 18 2.27 -5.56 11.96
N GLY A 19 1.50 -5.37 10.88
CA GLY A 19 1.38 -4.07 10.19
C GLY A 19 2.30 -3.87 8.99
N LEU A 20 3.10 -4.85 8.57
CA LEU A 20 3.94 -4.74 7.36
C LEU A 20 3.19 -4.99 6.05
N LEU A 21 1.96 -5.50 6.13
CA LEU A 21 1.07 -5.72 4.99
C LEU A 21 -0.31 -5.14 5.32
N ALA A 22 -0.98 -4.57 4.34
CA ALA A 22 -2.37 -4.14 4.46
C ALA A 22 -3.13 -4.37 3.16
N GLY A 23 -4.41 -4.74 3.26
CA GLY A 23 -5.33 -4.83 2.14
C GLY A 23 -6.47 -3.82 2.31
N GLY A 24 -6.59 -2.89 1.37
CA GLY A 24 -7.79 -2.07 1.22
C GLY A 24 -8.85 -2.81 0.42
N THR A 25 -9.86 -2.10 -0.08
CA THR A 25 -10.96 -2.77 -0.79
C THR A 25 -10.53 -3.43 -2.09
N SER A 26 -9.69 -2.74 -2.86
CA SER A 26 -9.17 -3.23 -4.15
C SER A 26 -7.71 -2.86 -4.36
N HIS A 27 -6.94 -2.61 -3.29
CA HIS A 27 -5.51 -2.32 -3.36
C HIS A 27 -4.79 -2.90 -2.14
N ALA A 28 -3.49 -3.07 -2.23
CA ALA A 28 -2.67 -3.59 -1.15
C ALA A 28 -1.39 -2.78 -0.96
N LEU A 29 -0.85 -2.85 0.25
CA LEU A 29 0.36 -2.17 0.67
C LEU A 29 1.31 -3.17 1.33
N ALA A 30 2.62 -2.94 1.15
CA ALA A 30 3.66 -3.64 1.87
C ALA A 30 4.79 -2.71 2.29
N VAL A 31 5.29 -2.88 3.50
CA VAL A 31 6.53 -2.25 3.97
C VAL A 31 7.72 -3.11 3.57
N TYR A 32 8.65 -2.53 2.84
CA TYR A 32 9.90 -3.17 2.46
C TYR A 32 11.01 -2.81 3.46
N ALA A 33 10.98 -3.48 4.62
CA ALA A 33 11.84 -3.19 5.77
C ALA A 33 13.35 -3.24 5.45
N GLY A 34 13.78 -4.18 4.58
CA GLY A 34 15.18 -4.34 4.17
C GLY A 34 15.76 -3.20 3.32
N ASN A 35 14.95 -2.23 2.90
CA ASN A 35 15.37 -1.10 2.05
C ASN A 35 15.01 0.25 2.69
N GLY A 36 15.32 0.40 3.99
CA GLY A 36 15.09 1.65 4.71
C GLY A 36 13.60 1.96 4.93
N GLY A 37 12.74 0.94 5.01
CA GLY A 37 11.30 1.11 5.30
C GLY A 37 10.53 1.85 4.20
N LYS A 38 10.83 1.56 2.92
CA LYS A 38 10.01 2.02 1.79
C LYS A 38 8.65 1.31 1.77
N VAL A 39 7.67 1.88 1.07
CA VAL A 39 6.33 1.28 0.90
C VAL A 39 6.11 0.94 -0.57
N LEU A 40 5.58 -0.26 -0.80
CA LEU A 40 5.07 -0.70 -2.09
C LEU A 40 3.54 -0.73 -2.06
N ALA A 41 2.91 -0.41 -3.19
CA ALA A 41 1.47 -0.45 -3.37
C ALA A 41 1.10 -1.09 -4.72
N TRP A 42 -0.05 -1.76 -4.80
CA TRP A 42 -0.60 -2.27 -6.06
C TRP A 42 -2.13 -2.41 -5.99
N GLY A 43 -2.77 -2.60 -7.14
CA GLY A 43 -4.23 -2.70 -7.29
C GLY A 43 -4.87 -1.43 -7.85
N ASP A 44 -6.10 -1.18 -7.41
CA ASP A 44 -6.89 -0.02 -7.81
C ASP A 44 -6.21 1.29 -7.36
N ASN A 45 -6.23 2.29 -8.24
CA ASN A 45 -5.65 3.60 -8.02
C ASN A 45 -6.59 4.73 -8.46
N SER A 46 -7.87 4.44 -8.64
CA SER A 46 -8.86 5.40 -9.15
C SER A 46 -8.95 6.70 -8.33
N SER A 47 -8.50 6.67 -7.07
CA SER A 47 -8.43 7.81 -6.14
C SER A 47 -7.00 8.16 -5.73
N GLY A 48 -5.97 7.63 -6.39
CA GLY A 48 -4.58 7.87 -6.02
C GLY A 48 -4.08 7.07 -4.80
N GLN A 49 -4.81 6.02 -4.38
CA GLN A 49 -4.50 5.23 -3.18
C GLN A 49 -3.20 4.41 -3.26
N LEU A 50 -2.55 4.36 -4.43
CA LEU A 50 -1.19 3.81 -4.59
C LEU A 50 -0.09 4.84 -4.26
N GLY A 51 -0.39 6.13 -4.18
CA GLY A 51 0.55 7.12 -3.66
C GLY A 51 1.79 7.38 -4.54
N ASN A 52 1.71 7.05 -5.83
CA ASN A 52 2.79 7.14 -6.81
C ASN A 52 2.65 8.36 -7.75
N GLY A 53 1.83 9.35 -7.40
CA GLY A 53 1.59 10.55 -8.21
C GLY A 53 0.75 10.30 -9.47
N THR A 54 0.04 9.16 -9.54
CA THR A 54 -0.86 8.81 -10.64
C THR A 54 -2.20 8.34 -10.11
N THR A 55 -3.17 8.16 -11.01
CA THR A 55 -4.46 7.51 -10.75
C THR A 55 -4.64 6.22 -11.57
N ASP A 56 -3.56 5.67 -12.09
CA ASP A 56 -3.58 4.47 -12.93
C ASP A 56 -3.41 3.23 -12.05
N ASN A 57 -4.28 2.24 -12.26
CA ASN A 57 -4.22 0.96 -11.55
C ASN A 57 -2.89 0.25 -11.84
N ALA A 58 -2.35 -0.45 -10.85
CA ALA A 58 -1.09 -1.17 -10.98
C ALA A 58 -1.30 -2.66 -10.72
N VAL A 59 -1.10 -3.48 -11.75
CA VAL A 59 -1.10 -4.95 -11.62
C VAL A 59 0.25 -5.49 -11.11
N TYR A 60 1.22 -4.61 -10.85
CA TYR A 60 2.53 -4.87 -10.26
C TYR A 60 2.73 -3.95 -9.05
N ALA A 61 3.55 -4.36 -8.10
CA ALA A 61 3.96 -3.52 -6.97
C ALA A 61 4.80 -2.32 -7.45
N VAL A 62 4.32 -1.11 -7.15
CA VAL A 62 4.96 0.17 -7.41
C VAL A 62 5.41 0.83 -6.10
N GLU A 63 6.46 1.65 -6.14
CA GLU A 63 6.94 2.38 -4.97
C GLU A 63 6.04 3.60 -4.66
N VAL A 64 5.69 3.77 -3.38
CA VAL A 64 5.01 4.97 -2.89
C VAL A 64 6.00 6.13 -2.76
N PHE A 65 5.65 7.30 -3.27
CA PHE A 65 6.58 8.42 -3.34
C PHE A 65 6.92 9.04 -1.98
N GLY A 66 8.22 9.28 -1.77
CA GLY A 66 8.72 10.13 -0.67
C GLY A 66 8.66 9.52 0.73
N LEU A 67 8.26 8.26 0.88
CA LEU A 67 8.20 7.59 2.19
C LEU A 67 9.45 6.74 2.46
N THR A 68 10.01 6.94 3.65
CA THR A 68 11.12 6.15 4.20
C THR A 68 10.88 5.93 5.69
N ASN A 69 11.58 4.94 6.26
CA ASN A 69 11.48 4.56 7.67
C ASN A 69 10.06 4.22 8.12
N VAL A 70 9.22 3.74 7.20
CA VAL A 70 7.87 3.25 7.52
C VAL A 70 7.99 1.93 8.28
N ILE A 71 7.21 1.81 9.36
CA ILE A 71 7.18 0.63 10.23
C ILE A 71 5.81 -0.07 10.25
N SER A 72 4.76 0.60 9.78
CA SER A 72 3.42 0.03 9.67
C SER A 72 2.61 0.71 8.57
N VAL A 73 1.70 -0.03 7.94
CA VAL A 73 0.76 0.46 6.94
C VAL A 73 -0.66 0.00 7.27
N ALA A 74 -1.65 0.77 6.85
CA ALA A 74 -3.07 0.41 6.90
C ALA A 74 -3.77 0.91 5.63
N ALA A 75 -4.87 0.26 5.23
CA ALA A 75 -5.58 0.58 4.00
C ALA A 75 -7.10 0.53 4.23
N GLY A 76 -7.80 1.57 3.76
CA GLY A 76 -9.26 1.66 3.77
C GLY A 76 -9.86 1.35 2.40
N ASP A 77 -11.10 1.81 2.11
CA ASP A 77 -11.78 1.47 0.84
C ASP A 77 -11.09 2.05 -0.40
N GLY A 78 -10.41 3.19 -0.26
CA GLY A 78 -9.76 3.88 -1.37
C GLY A 78 -8.73 4.89 -0.90
N PHE A 79 -8.14 4.65 0.26
CA PHE A 79 -7.08 5.48 0.84
C PHE A 79 -6.13 4.58 1.64
N SER A 80 -4.98 5.14 1.98
CA SER A 80 -3.85 4.43 2.54
C SER A 80 -3.20 5.25 3.64
N LEU A 81 -2.66 4.57 4.65
CA LEU A 81 -1.92 5.15 5.77
C LEU A 81 -0.54 4.49 5.89
N ALA A 82 0.44 5.27 6.33
CA ALA A 82 1.75 4.77 6.76
C ALA A 82 2.14 5.44 8.09
N LEU A 83 2.69 4.65 9.00
CA LEU A 83 3.31 5.09 10.25
C LEU A 83 4.83 4.96 10.12
N ASP A 84 5.55 6.07 10.31
CA ASP A 84 7.01 6.07 10.33
C ASP A 84 7.58 5.83 11.74
N SER A 85 8.88 5.49 11.79
CA SER A 85 9.60 5.21 13.03
C SER A 85 9.73 6.43 13.97
N ASN A 86 9.43 7.64 13.49
CA ASN A 86 9.41 8.85 14.31
C ASN A 86 8.02 9.09 14.93
N GLY A 87 7.06 8.22 14.66
CA GLY A 87 5.70 8.30 15.17
C GLY A 87 4.84 9.34 14.43
N TYR A 88 5.17 9.63 13.17
CA TYR A 88 4.31 10.42 12.29
C TYR A 88 3.49 9.52 11.36
N VAL A 89 2.29 10.01 11.03
CA VAL A 89 1.36 9.33 10.13
C VAL A 89 1.27 10.09 8.82
N TRP A 90 1.33 9.34 7.74
CA TRP A 90 1.16 9.79 6.37
C TRP A 90 -0.10 9.16 5.79
N ALA A 91 -0.83 9.89 4.98
CA ALA A 91 -2.08 9.46 4.35
C ALA A 91 -2.12 9.88 2.88
N TRP A 92 -2.74 9.07 2.02
CA TRP A 92 -3.02 9.41 0.63
C TRP A 92 -4.22 8.61 0.10
N GLY A 93 -4.71 8.98 -1.08
CA GLY A 93 -5.90 8.44 -1.71
C GLY A 93 -7.13 9.33 -1.52
N ARG A 94 -8.30 8.70 -1.52
CA ARG A 94 -9.62 9.33 -1.36
C ARG A 94 -9.74 10.12 -0.05
N ASN A 95 -10.31 11.33 -0.13
CA ASN A 95 -10.46 12.23 1.02
C ASN A 95 -11.85 12.91 1.13
N ASP A 96 -12.87 12.38 0.47
CA ASP A 96 -14.22 12.95 0.42
C ASP A 96 -14.89 13.14 1.80
N LEU A 97 -14.45 12.37 2.80
CA LEU A 97 -14.92 12.44 4.19
C LEU A 97 -13.79 12.86 5.16
N GLY A 98 -12.69 13.40 4.66
CA GLY A 98 -11.55 13.81 5.49
C GLY A 98 -10.66 12.65 5.94
N GLN A 99 -10.65 11.52 5.22
CA GLN A 99 -9.85 10.33 5.55
C GLN A 99 -8.34 10.61 5.68
N LEU A 100 -7.83 11.68 5.05
CA LEU A 100 -6.41 12.03 5.10
C LEU A 100 -6.00 12.85 6.33
N GLY A 101 -6.97 13.38 7.11
CA GLY A 101 -6.67 14.12 8.34
C GLY A 101 -5.79 15.35 8.13
N ASP A 102 -5.80 15.92 6.93
CA ASP A 102 -4.97 17.04 6.51
C ASP A 102 -5.72 18.38 6.54
N THR A 103 -6.87 18.40 7.23
CA THR A 103 -7.82 19.53 7.32
C THR A 103 -8.57 19.87 6.03
N THR A 104 -8.36 19.09 4.96
CA THR A 104 -9.06 19.23 3.68
C THR A 104 -9.96 18.04 3.38
N THR A 105 -10.71 18.12 2.28
CA THR A 105 -11.43 16.98 1.66
C THR A 105 -10.91 16.67 0.25
N ALA A 106 -9.73 17.20 -0.10
CA ALA A 106 -9.14 16.98 -1.41
C ALA A 106 -8.38 15.64 -1.41
N THR A 107 -8.74 14.77 -2.36
CA THR A 107 -8.00 13.53 -2.67
C THR A 107 -6.54 13.84 -3.01
N ARG A 108 -5.62 12.93 -2.66
CA ARG A 108 -4.18 13.08 -2.92
C ARG A 108 -3.61 11.81 -3.51
N ASP A 109 -2.90 11.92 -4.62
CA ASP A 109 -2.17 10.84 -5.29
C ASP A 109 -0.72 10.68 -4.79
N THR A 110 -0.30 11.52 -3.84
CA THR A 110 0.97 11.41 -3.11
C THR A 110 0.75 11.53 -1.61
N PRO A 111 1.57 10.87 -0.77
CA PRO A 111 1.50 10.99 0.69
C PRO A 111 1.50 12.43 1.20
N VAL A 112 0.53 12.75 2.04
CA VAL A 112 0.48 13.96 2.85
C VAL A 112 0.57 13.57 4.33
N ARG A 113 1.23 14.40 5.14
CA ARG A 113 1.32 14.17 6.57
C ARG A 113 0.00 14.51 7.26
N VAL A 114 -0.48 13.61 8.12
CA VAL A 114 -1.64 13.86 8.99
C VAL A 114 -1.28 14.99 9.95
N ALA A 115 -2.04 16.08 9.91
CA ALA A 115 -1.66 17.31 10.60
C ALA A 115 -1.76 17.15 12.12
N LEU A 116 -0.79 17.70 12.85
CA LEU A 116 -0.79 17.79 14.32
C LEU A 116 -0.77 16.46 15.09
N LEU A 117 -0.64 15.31 14.41
CA LEU A 117 -0.50 14.00 15.02
C LEU A 117 0.99 13.63 15.22
N LYS A 118 1.38 13.22 16.44
CA LYS A 118 2.74 12.80 16.77
C LYS A 118 2.77 11.78 17.90
N GLY A 119 3.85 11.00 17.98
CA GLY A 119 4.01 9.98 19.01
C GLY A 119 3.02 8.83 18.83
N VAL A 120 2.65 8.55 17.58
CA VAL A 120 1.78 7.43 17.23
C VAL A 120 2.58 6.14 17.32
N VAL A 121 1.94 5.09 17.87
CA VAL A 121 2.52 3.75 18.01
C VAL A 121 1.75 2.69 17.23
N ASP A 122 0.50 2.97 16.86
CA ASP A 122 -0.32 2.08 16.06
C ASP A 122 -1.36 2.85 15.24
N ILE A 123 -1.72 2.32 14.06
CA ILE A 123 -2.68 2.92 13.13
C ILE A 123 -3.66 1.86 12.61
N ALA A 124 -4.90 2.27 12.35
CA ALA A 124 -5.90 1.43 11.70
C ALA A 124 -6.75 2.27 10.74
N ALA A 125 -7.16 1.64 9.63
CA ALA A 125 -8.02 2.23 8.62
C ALA A 125 -9.30 1.39 8.50
N GLY A 126 -10.44 2.00 8.79
CA GLY A 126 -11.76 1.44 8.49
C GLY A 126 -12.16 1.76 7.05
N ARG A 127 -13.45 1.60 6.74
CA ARG A 127 -13.96 1.87 5.40
C ARG A 127 -13.66 3.30 4.92
N ASP A 128 -14.06 4.27 5.76
CA ASP A 128 -14.05 5.70 5.46
C ASP A 128 -13.47 6.54 6.61
N PHE A 129 -12.75 5.92 7.55
CA PHE A 129 -12.27 6.58 8.76
C PHE A 129 -10.99 5.92 9.26
N CYS A 130 -10.29 6.60 10.16
CA CYS A 130 -9.02 6.15 10.69
C CYS A 130 -8.99 6.23 12.22
N LEU A 131 -8.14 5.40 12.82
CA LEU A 131 -7.73 5.51 14.22
C LEU A 131 -6.21 5.49 14.34
N ALA A 132 -5.71 6.16 15.38
CA ALA A 132 -4.33 6.09 15.81
C ALA A 132 -4.24 5.96 17.33
N ALA A 133 -3.44 5.00 17.81
CA ALA A 133 -3.03 4.93 19.21
C ALA A 133 -1.72 5.69 19.41
N LYS A 134 -1.64 6.50 20.46
CA LYS A 134 -0.41 7.22 20.82
C LYS A 134 0.33 6.54 21.97
N SER A 135 1.61 6.86 22.11
CA SER A 135 2.48 6.31 23.17
C SER A 135 2.01 6.67 24.59
N ASP A 136 1.24 7.75 24.73
CA ASP A 136 0.60 8.16 26.00
C ASP A 136 -0.67 7.35 26.33
N GLY A 137 -1.06 6.41 25.45
CA GLY A 137 -2.23 5.56 25.62
C GLY A 137 -3.55 6.18 25.16
N SER A 138 -3.53 7.40 24.60
CA SER A 138 -4.72 8.02 24.01
C SER A 138 -5.01 7.50 22.60
N VAL A 139 -6.28 7.56 22.21
CA VAL A 139 -6.75 7.19 20.86
C VAL A 139 -7.32 8.41 20.17
N TRP A 140 -6.95 8.59 18.90
CA TRP A 140 -7.41 9.67 18.05
C TRP A 140 -8.00 9.11 16.77
N GLY A 141 -9.05 9.73 16.25
CA GLY A 141 -9.70 9.33 15.00
C GLY A 141 -10.09 10.52 14.14
N TRP A 142 -10.28 10.26 12.85
CA TRP A 142 -10.70 11.23 11.84
C TRP A 142 -11.36 10.49 10.65
N GLY A 143 -12.02 11.22 9.76
CA GLY A 143 -12.83 10.66 8.67
C GLY A 143 -14.31 10.55 9.03
N SER A 144 -15.00 9.55 8.47
CA SER A 144 -16.44 9.30 8.70
C SER A 144 -16.78 9.01 10.17
N ASN A 145 -17.92 9.55 10.62
CA ASN A 145 -18.51 9.30 11.95
C ASN A 145 -20.02 9.02 11.88
N ALA A 146 -20.53 8.56 10.73
CA ALA A 146 -21.96 8.33 10.52
C ALA A 146 -22.59 7.33 11.50
N SER A 147 -21.80 6.39 12.03
CA SER A 147 -22.19 5.39 13.03
C SER A 147 -21.60 5.66 14.42
N GLY A 148 -20.96 6.83 14.64
CA GLY A 148 -20.25 7.12 15.88
C GLY A 148 -18.90 6.42 16.03
N GLN A 149 -18.33 5.88 14.95
CA GLN A 149 -17.07 5.12 14.95
C GLN A 149 -15.84 5.93 15.39
N LEU A 150 -15.92 7.25 15.49
CA LEU A 150 -14.88 8.11 16.08
C LEU A 150 -15.09 8.38 17.58
N GLY A 151 -16.06 7.72 18.21
CA GLY A 151 -16.36 7.91 19.64
C GLY A 151 -16.99 9.26 19.95
N GLN A 152 -17.69 9.85 18.97
CA GLN A 152 -18.39 11.12 19.07
C GLN A 152 -19.87 10.94 18.74
N ALA A 153 -20.75 11.65 19.44
CA ALA A 153 -22.19 11.59 19.18
C ALA A 153 -22.53 12.01 17.74
N ALA A 154 -23.23 11.15 17.00
CA ALA A 154 -23.63 11.35 15.60
C ALA A 154 -24.60 12.54 15.36
N GLY A 155 -24.93 13.31 16.40
CA GLY A 155 -25.87 14.45 16.37
C GLY A 155 -25.23 15.84 16.30
N SER A 156 -23.90 15.96 16.19
CA SER A 156 -23.18 17.25 16.14
C SER A 156 -23.26 17.98 14.78
N GLY A 157 -24.09 17.52 13.86
CA GLY A 157 -24.28 18.13 12.53
C GLY A 157 -23.17 17.82 11.52
N SER A 158 -22.02 17.28 11.94
CA SER A 158 -20.96 16.80 11.05
C SER A 158 -20.90 15.27 11.05
N GLN A 159 -21.16 14.67 9.88
CA GLN A 159 -21.10 13.22 9.68
C GLN A 159 -19.66 12.70 9.49
N TYR A 160 -18.67 13.60 9.50
CA TYR A 160 -17.26 13.29 9.34
C TYR A 160 -16.39 14.41 9.93
N PHE A 161 -15.10 14.13 10.15
CA PHE A 161 -14.13 15.06 10.73
C PHE A 161 -12.86 15.08 9.89
N THR A 162 -12.52 16.25 9.32
CA THR A 162 -11.26 16.47 8.59
C THR A 162 -10.07 16.76 9.52
N THR A 163 -10.34 16.92 10.82
CA THR A 163 -9.36 17.14 11.88
C THR A 163 -9.39 16.01 12.91
N LEU A 164 -8.28 15.85 13.62
CA LEU A 164 -8.13 14.83 14.65
C LEU A 164 -9.10 15.04 15.81
N THR A 165 -9.78 13.98 16.20
CA THR A 165 -10.66 13.96 17.36
C THR A 165 -10.22 12.89 18.35
N GLN A 166 -10.05 13.26 19.61
CA GLN A 166 -9.70 12.31 20.66
C GLN A 166 -10.93 11.50 21.08
N VAL A 167 -10.78 10.17 21.14
CA VAL A 167 -11.80 9.27 21.70
C VAL A 167 -11.77 9.42 23.22
N SER A 168 -12.90 9.82 23.80
CA SER A 168 -13.01 10.02 25.25
C SER A 168 -13.05 8.70 26.01
N SER A 169 -12.68 8.75 27.30
CA SER A 169 -12.79 7.61 28.23
C SER A 169 -11.95 6.37 27.87
N LEU A 170 -10.94 6.53 27.02
CA LEU A 170 -9.90 5.52 26.78
C LEU A 170 -8.55 6.00 27.29
N ASP A 171 -7.83 5.07 27.91
CA ASP A 171 -6.48 5.22 28.41
C ASP A 171 -5.74 3.89 28.24
N ASN A 172 -4.41 3.93 28.35
CA ASN A 172 -3.55 2.75 28.29
C ASN A 172 -3.77 1.88 27.05
N VAL A 173 -4.21 2.47 25.93
CA VAL A 173 -4.37 1.77 24.67
C VAL A 173 -2.99 1.50 24.06
N GLN A 174 -2.79 0.27 23.57
CA GLN A 174 -1.56 -0.13 22.88
C GLN A 174 -1.77 -0.44 21.40
N LYS A 175 -2.98 -0.87 21.01
CA LYS A 175 -3.33 -1.13 19.62
C LYS A 175 -4.75 -0.68 19.31
N VAL A 176 -5.00 -0.34 18.06
CA VAL A 176 -6.32 -0.03 17.51
C VAL A 176 -6.60 -0.97 16.34
N ALA A 177 -7.87 -1.30 16.16
CA ALA A 177 -8.36 -2.02 14.99
C ALA A 177 -9.70 -1.42 14.58
N THR A 178 -10.06 -1.60 13.32
CA THR A 178 -11.28 -1.04 12.74
C THR A 178 -11.98 -2.10 11.93
N GLY A 179 -13.30 -2.17 12.07
CA GLY A 179 -14.14 -2.82 11.07
C GLY A 179 -14.62 -1.83 10.01
N THR A 180 -15.66 -2.21 9.27
CA THR A 180 -16.26 -1.38 8.22
C THR A 180 -16.73 -0.03 8.78
N ASN A 181 -17.54 -0.04 9.85
CA ASN A 181 -18.08 1.18 10.49
C ASN A 181 -18.03 1.12 12.03
N PHE A 182 -17.08 0.37 12.58
CA PHE A 182 -16.89 0.25 14.02
C PHE A 182 -15.42 0.16 14.37
N SER A 183 -15.12 0.37 15.63
CA SER A 183 -13.79 0.63 16.15
C SER A 183 -13.51 -0.25 17.34
N LEU A 184 -12.25 -0.64 17.48
CA LEU A 184 -11.73 -1.45 18.57
C LEU A 184 -10.46 -0.81 19.13
N ALA A 185 -10.30 -0.88 20.44
CA ALA A 185 -9.06 -0.54 21.15
C ALA A 185 -8.64 -1.71 22.03
N LEU A 186 -7.39 -2.11 21.92
CA LEU A 186 -6.73 -3.07 22.81
C LEU A 186 -5.90 -2.29 23.82
N LYS A 187 -6.23 -2.45 25.10
CA LYS A 187 -5.46 -1.88 26.20
C LYS A 187 -4.26 -2.77 26.56
N LYS A 188 -3.28 -2.18 27.26
CA LYS A 188 -2.05 -2.86 27.73
C LYS A 188 -2.33 -4.04 28.68
N ASP A 189 -3.46 -4.04 29.36
CA ASP A 189 -3.91 -5.15 30.23
C ASP A 189 -4.57 -6.30 29.45
N GLY A 190 -4.68 -6.19 28.12
CA GLY A 190 -5.33 -7.17 27.25
C GLY A 190 -6.85 -7.02 27.16
N SER A 191 -7.45 -6.02 27.81
CA SER A 191 -8.88 -5.73 27.65
C SER A 191 -9.19 -5.06 26.32
N VAL A 192 -10.35 -5.40 25.74
CA VAL A 192 -10.82 -4.89 24.45
C VAL A 192 -12.02 -3.99 24.67
N TRP A 193 -12.03 -2.86 23.97
CA TRP A 193 -13.11 -1.88 23.97
C TRP A 193 -13.59 -1.64 22.55
N ALA A 194 -14.89 -1.50 22.35
CA ALA A 194 -15.53 -1.39 21.05
C ALA A 194 -16.58 -0.26 21.02
N TRP A 195 -16.72 0.40 19.86
CA TRP A 195 -17.75 1.41 19.60
C TRP A 195 -18.01 1.56 18.09
N GLY A 196 -19.09 2.24 17.71
CA GLY A 196 -19.57 2.39 16.34
C GLY A 196 -20.78 1.50 16.06
N ALA A 197 -20.88 1.04 14.81
CA ALA A 197 -21.96 0.17 14.34
C ALA A 197 -21.98 -1.20 15.04
N ASN A 198 -23.16 -1.72 15.36
CA ASN A 198 -23.33 -2.97 16.12
C ASN A 198 -24.50 -3.86 15.65
N ALA A 199 -25.08 -3.62 14.47
CA ALA A 199 -26.26 -4.35 14.00
C ALA A 199 -26.08 -5.89 13.96
N SER A 200 -24.85 -6.39 13.85
CA SER A 200 -24.49 -7.80 13.80
C SER A 200 -23.86 -8.31 15.11
N GLY A 201 -23.82 -7.48 16.16
CA GLY A 201 -23.17 -7.81 17.44
C GLY A 201 -21.64 -7.66 17.42
N GLN A 202 -21.07 -7.00 16.40
CA GLN A 202 -19.63 -6.83 16.21
C GLN A 202 -18.92 -6.02 17.31
N LEU A 203 -19.67 -5.33 18.17
CA LEU A 203 -19.08 -4.73 19.37
C LEU A 203 -18.85 -5.74 20.50
N GLY A 204 -19.49 -6.92 20.48
CA GLY A 204 -19.23 -7.98 21.45
C GLY A 204 -19.69 -7.68 22.89
N VAL A 205 -20.66 -6.78 23.05
CA VAL A 205 -21.14 -6.24 24.34
C VAL A 205 -22.46 -6.86 24.82
N GLY A 206 -22.94 -7.92 24.17
CA GLY A 206 -24.17 -8.64 24.54
C GLY A 206 -25.46 -8.00 24.05
N ASN A 207 -25.40 -7.13 23.03
CA ASN A 207 -26.55 -6.55 22.34
C ASN A 207 -26.17 -6.18 20.89
N THR A 208 -27.11 -5.63 20.12
CA THR A 208 -26.94 -5.19 18.72
C THR A 208 -27.17 -3.69 18.54
N THR A 209 -27.01 -2.90 19.60
CA THR A 209 -27.23 -1.45 19.56
C THR A 209 -25.92 -0.74 19.30
N ASP A 210 -25.91 0.17 18.31
CA ASP A 210 -24.77 1.03 18.02
C ASP A 210 -24.35 1.82 19.26
N SER A 211 -23.05 2.05 19.42
CA SER A 211 -22.52 2.83 20.55
C SER A 211 -21.61 3.94 20.06
N VAL A 212 -21.93 5.19 20.41
CA VAL A 212 -21.06 6.34 20.11
C VAL A 212 -19.96 6.54 21.16
N VAL A 213 -19.91 5.67 22.18
CA VAL A 213 -18.87 5.68 23.22
C VAL A 213 -18.23 4.29 23.35
N PRO A 214 -16.93 4.21 23.68
CA PRO A 214 -16.27 2.94 23.96
C PRO A 214 -16.98 2.13 25.04
N GLN A 215 -17.30 0.88 24.73
CA GLN A 215 -17.82 -0.11 25.66
C GLN A 215 -16.86 -1.29 25.76
N ARG A 216 -16.68 -1.83 26.97
CA ARG A 216 -15.82 -3.00 27.18
C ARG A 216 -16.47 -4.24 26.56
N VAL A 217 -15.71 -4.97 25.74
CA VAL A 217 -16.14 -6.25 25.16
C VAL A 217 -16.31 -7.29 26.27
N SER A 218 -17.36 -8.10 26.19
CA SER A 218 -17.74 -9.11 27.18
C SER A 218 -16.90 -10.39 27.09
N LEU A 219 -15.57 -10.26 27.14
CA LEU A 219 -14.65 -11.39 27.25
C LEU A 219 -14.66 -11.99 28.67
N PRO A 220 -14.41 -13.30 28.83
CA PRO A 220 -14.14 -13.89 30.15
C PRO A 220 -13.00 -13.19 30.88
N THR A 221 -13.05 -13.16 32.21
CA THR A 221 -12.16 -12.32 33.04
C THR A 221 -10.67 -12.68 32.97
N ASP A 222 -10.35 -13.91 32.61
CA ASP A 222 -8.99 -14.47 32.49
C ASP A 222 -8.42 -14.40 31.07
N VAL A 223 -9.19 -13.91 30.10
CA VAL A 223 -8.76 -13.77 28.71
C VAL A 223 -7.97 -12.49 28.52
N VAL A 224 -6.71 -12.65 28.11
CA VAL A 224 -5.78 -11.55 27.81
C VAL A 224 -5.48 -11.52 26.32
N ILE A 225 -6.01 -10.52 25.61
CA ILE A 225 -5.85 -10.38 24.17
C ILE A 225 -4.53 -9.69 23.82
N THR A 226 -3.94 -10.09 22.70
CA THR A 226 -2.65 -9.58 22.19
C THR A 226 -2.73 -9.01 20.76
N GLU A 227 -3.75 -9.42 20.00
CA GLU A 227 -3.98 -8.99 18.62
C GLU A 227 -5.48 -8.94 18.31
N LEU A 228 -5.87 -8.02 17.44
CA LEU A 228 -7.22 -7.83 16.95
C LEU A 228 -7.18 -7.73 15.43
N ALA A 229 -8.12 -8.37 14.76
CA ALA A 229 -8.40 -8.19 13.34
C ALA A 229 -9.91 -8.04 13.16
N ALA A 230 -10.34 -7.07 12.35
CA ALA A 230 -11.76 -6.77 12.19
C ALA A 230 -12.08 -6.30 10.78
N ARG A 231 -13.29 -6.61 10.33
CA ARG A 231 -13.94 -6.00 9.16
C ARG A 231 -15.45 -5.96 9.38
N ASP A 232 -16.16 -7.04 9.10
CA ASP A 232 -17.59 -7.18 9.37
C ASP A 232 -17.87 -8.03 10.64
N HIS A 233 -16.88 -8.85 11.01
CA HIS A 233 -16.76 -9.55 12.29
C HIS A 233 -15.39 -9.26 12.92
N VAL A 234 -15.16 -9.81 14.10
CA VAL A 234 -13.90 -9.62 14.85
C VAL A 234 -13.27 -10.97 15.15
N LEU A 235 -11.96 -11.04 15.00
CA LEU A 235 -11.11 -12.05 15.62
C LEU A 235 -10.20 -11.38 16.66
N ALA A 236 -9.98 -12.06 17.78
CA ALA A 236 -9.07 -11.64 18.83
C ALA A 236 -8.15 -12.80 19.25
N LEU A 237 -6.85 -12.56 19.23
CA LEU A 237 -5.84 -13.55 19.59
C LEU A 237 -5.47 -13.41 21.08
N GLN A 238 -5.73 -14.46 21.84
CA GLN A 238 -5.29 -14.56 23.22
C GLN A 238 -3.78 -14.87 23.30
N ASN A 239 -3.14 -14.45 24.39
CA ASN A 239 -1.71 -14.68 24.65
C ASN A 239 -1.25 -16.16 24.62
N ASP A 240 -2.17 -17.10 24.86
CA ASP A 240 -1.93 -18.55 24.84
C ASP A 240 -2.14 -19.18 23.45
N GLY A 241 -2.46 -18.38 22.44
CA GLY A 241 -2.68 -18.82 21.06
C GLY A 241 -4.08 -19.35 20.77
N LYS A 242 -5.05 -19.16 21.67
CA LYS A 242 -6.48 -19.33 21.38
C LYS A 242 -7.04 -18.12 20.63
N VAL A 243 -8.06 -18.36 19.81
CA VAL A 243 -8.74 -17.30 19.05
C VAL A 243 -10.18 -17.19 19.53
N TRP A 244 -10.64 -15.95 19.69
CA TRP A 244 -12.01 -15.58 19.99
C TRP A 244 -12.61 -14.84 18.80
N ALA A 245 -13.90 -15.03 18.56
CA ALA A 245 -14.62 -14.43 17.44
C ALA A 245 -16.02 -13.94 17.84
N TRP A 246 -16.47 -12.84 17.26
CA TRP A 246 -17.84 -12.34 17.41
C TRP A 246 -18.25 -11.41 16.26
N GLY A 247 -19.53 -11.05 16.19
CA GLY A 247 -20.14 -10.30 15.10
C GLY A 247 -20.90 -11.18 14.12
N GLY A 248 -20.92 -10.78 12.84
CA GLY A 248 -21.62 -11.49 11.77
C GLY A 248 -21.05 -12.91 11.53
N ASN A 249 -21.93 -13.87 11.23
CA ASN A 249 -21.54 -15.28 11.07
C ASN A 249 -22.30 -16.01 9.95
N ASP A 250 -22.92 -15.29 9.02
CA ASP A 250 -23.83 -15.90 8.03
C ASP A 250 -23.14 -16.94 7.12
N MET A 251 -21.81 -16.90 7.03
CA MET A 251 -20.98 -17.83 6.25
C MET A 251 -20.10 -18.73 7.13
N GLY A 252 -20.29 -18.73 8.46
CA GLY A 252 -19.44 -19.45 9.41
C GLY A 252 -18.08 -18.79 9.67
N GLN A 253 -17.92 -17.50 9.36
CA GLN A 253 -16.67 -16.75 9.50
C GLN A 253 -16.18 -16.60 10.95
N LEU A 254 -17.02 -16.89 11.94
CA LEU A 254 -16.59 -16.95 13.34
C LEU A 254 -15.86 -18.25 13.69
N GLY A 255 -16.00 -19.32 12.91
CA GLY A 255 -15.24 -20.55 13.13
C GLY A 255 -15.64 -21.31 14.39
N ASP A 256 -16.88 -21.15 14.85
CA ASP A 256 -17.42 -21.76 16.07
C ASP A 256 -18.35 -22.96 15.79
N ASP A 257 -18.24 -23.54 14.59
CA ASP A 257 -19.10 -24.58 14.02
C ASP A 257 -20.58 -24.20 13.88
N THR A 258 -20.86 -22.89 13.87
CA THR A 258 -22.20 -22.34 13.66
C THR A 258 -22.22 -21.32 12.53
N THR A 259 -23.42 -20.91 12.13
CA THR A 259 -23.65 -19.75 11.24
C THR A 259 -24.45 -18.65 11.96
N THR A 260 -24.46 -18.67 13.29
CA THR A 260 -25.24 -17.72 14.10
C THR A 260 -24.34 -16.58 14.54
N ALA A 261 -24.75 -15.35 14.26
CA ALA A 261 -24.04 -14.15 14.72
C ALA A 261 -23.90 -14.16 16.25
N ARG A 262 -22.76 -13.67 16.75
CA ARG A 262 -22.44 -13.69 18.18
C ARG A 262 -22.35 -12.26 18.70
N GLN A 263 -23.22 -11.94 19.66
CA GLN A 263 -23.21 -10.64 20.36
C GLN A 263 -22.18 -10.58 21.50
N VAL A 264 -21.57 -11.72 21.84
CA VAL A 264 -20.47 -11.84 22.80
C VAL A 264 -19.39 -12.76 22.20
N PRO A 265 -18.11 -12.58 22.55
CA PRO A 265 -17.03 -13.46 22.09
C PRO A 265 -17.30 -14.95 22.32
N ALA A 266 -17.13 -15.74 21.27
CA ALA A 266 -17.10 -17.20 21.31
C ALA A 266 -15.71 -17.69 20.89
N GLN A 267 -15.27 -18.83 21.43
CA GLN A 267 -13.97 -19.38 21.05
C GLN A 267 -14.06 -20.06 19.68
N VAL A 268 -13.07 -19.83 18.82
CA VAL A 268 -12.90 -20.56 17.56
C VAL A 268 -12.51 -22.01 17.89
N VAL A 269 -13.19 -22.97 17.26
CA VAL A 269 -12.98 -24.40 17.52
C VAL A 269 -11.84 -24.98 16.68
N ASP A 270 -11.33 -26.14 17.08
CA ASP A 270 -10.41 -26.98 16.31
C ASP A 270 -9.12 -26.30 15.79
N ILE A 271 -8.67 -25.21 16.44
CA ILE A 271 -7.39 -24.55 16.15
C ILE A 271 -6.65 -24.18 17.45
N ALA A 272 -5.33 -24.32 17.43
CA ALA A 272 -4.47 -23.99 18.56
C ALA A 272 -3.09 -23.52 18.08
N ASN A 273 -2.32 -22.93 19.00
CA ASN A 273 -0.99 -22.38 18.76
C ASN A 273 -0.99 -21.29 17.67
N VAL A 274 -2.04 -20.48 17.62
CA VAL A 274 -2.15 -19.35 16.68
C VAL A 274 -1.16 -18.25 17.08
N ARG A 275 -0.58 -17.60 16.08
CA ARG A 275 0.44 -16.54 16.21
C ARG A 275 0.08 -15.24 15.50
N SER A 276 -0.82 -15.27 14.52
CA SER A 276 -1.37 -14.08 13.88
C SER A 276 -2.74 -14.38 13.30
N ILE A 277 -3.57 -13.35 13.17
CA ILE A 277 -4.94 -13.45 12.66
C ILE A 277 -5.19 -12.41 11.57
N ALA A 278 -6.11 -12.70 10.66
CA ALA A 278 -6.57 -11.76 9.63
C ALA A 278 -8.05 -12.01 9.32
N VAL A 279 -8.73 -10.95 8.89
CA VAL A 279 -10.18 -10.92 8.69
C VAL A 279 -10.51 -10.31 7.34
N ALA A 280 -11.22 -11.07 6.51
CA ALA A 280 -11.87 -10.59 5.30
C ALA A 280 -13.37 -10.37 5.56
N SER A 281 -14.18 -10.08 4.53
CA SER A 281 -15.60 -9.72 4.74
C SER A 281 -16.43 -10.86 5.34
N THR A 282 -16.22 -12.05 4.82
CA THR A 282 -17.05 -13.24 5.10
C THR A 282 -16.21 -14.48 5.38
N TRP A 283 -14.91 -14.31 5.58
CA TRP A 283 -13.99 -15.39 5.87
C TRP A 283 -12.82 -14.88 6.72
N SER A 284 -12.13 -15.82 7.33
CA SER A 284 -11.17 -15.61 8.40
C SER A 284 -9.91 -16.41 8.15
N MET A 285 -8.79 -15.92 8.66
CA MET A 285 -7.50 -16.61 8.56
C MET A 285 -6.73 -16.54 9.88
N ALA A 286 -5.97 -17.59 10.14
CA ALA A 286 -5.01 -17.64 11.23
C ALA A 286 -3.73 -18.33 10.79
N ARG A 287 -2.58 -17.84 11.28
CA ARG A 287 -1.30 -18.51 11.15
C ARG A 287 -0.95 -19.20 12.46
N ARG A 288 -0.53 -20.46 12.40
CA ARG A 288 -0.02 -21.20 13.57
C ARG A 288 1.49 -21.02 13.75
N SER A 289 2.00 -21.49 14.88
CA SER A 289 3.44 -21.45 15.22
C SER A 289 4.31 -22.32 14.31
N ASP A 290 3.73 -23.28 13.61
CA ASP A 290 4.39 -24.12 12.60
C ASP A 290 4.38 -23.49 11.19
N LEU A 291 4.03 -22.19 11.09
CA LEU A 291 3.91 -21.43 9.84
C LEU A 291 2.80 -21.90 8.89
N SER A 292 1.94 -22.84 9.32
CA SER A 292 0.75 -23.22 8.56
C SER A 292 -0.33 -22.14 8.64
N VAL A 293 -1.07 -21.97 7.54
CA VAL A 293 -2.22 -21.07 7.45
C VAL A 293 -3.51 -21.88 7.48
N TRP A 294 -4.46 -21.41 8.27
CA TRP A 294 -5.78 -21.99 8.43
C TRP A 294 -6.81 -20.92 8.09
N ALA A 295 -7.88 -21.32 7.40
CA ALA A 295 -8.93 -20.43 6.95
C ALA A 295 -10.32 -21.04 7.17
N TRP A 296 -11.34 -20.19 7.34
CA TRP A 296 -12.73 -20.61 7.50
C TRP A 296 -13.69 -19.49 7.10
N GLY A 297 -14.98 -19.81 6.99
CA GLY A 297 -16.05 -18.95 6.53
C GLY A 297 -16.49 -19.28 5.10
N ASP A 298 -16.79 -18.23 4.34
CA ASP A 298 -17.19 -18.35 2.94
C ASP A 298 -16.09 -19.03 2.11
N ASN A 299 -16.52 -19.97 1.27
CA ASN A 299 -15.67 -20.69 0.33
C ASN A 299 -16.35 -20.86 -1.03
N SER A 300 -17.39 -20.08 -1.33
CA SER A 300 -18.17 -20.19 -2.57
C SER A 300 -17.31 -20.10 -3.84
N SER A 301 -16.18 -19.40 -3.77
CA SER A 301 -15.23 -19.24 -4.87
C SER A 301 -14.00 -20.14 -4.76
N GLY A 302 -13.72 -20.70 -3.57
CA GLY A 302 -12.53 -21.49 -3.26
C GLY A 302 -11.50 -20.78 -2.35
N GLN A 303 -11.83 -19.57 -1.88
CA GLN A 303 -10.92 -18.66 -1.15
C GLN A 303 -10.26 -19.24 0.10
N LEU A 304 -10.75 -20.36 0.66
CA LEU A 304 -10.11 -21.00 1.81
C LEU A 304 -8.88 -21.84 1.43
N LEU A 305 -8.63 -22.04 0.13
CA LEU A 305 -7.53 -22.86 -0.40
C LEU A 305 -7.52 -24.30 0.15
N ASP A 306 -8.68 -24.83 0.51
CA ASP A 306 -8.85 -26.21 1.01
C ASP A 306 -9.13 -27.22 -0.14
N LYS A 307 -8.96 -26.77 -1.39
CA LYS A 307 -9.27 -27.49 -2.64
C LYS A 307 -10.75 -27.80 -2.84
N THR A 308 -11.64 -27.17 -2.07
CA THR A 308 -13.08 -27.29 -2.22
C THR A 308 -13.72 -25.93 -2.50
N LYS A 309 -15.04 -25.93 -2.71
CA LYS A 309 -15.87 -24.71 -2.72
C LYS A 309 -16.95 -24.75 -1.64
N THR A 310 -16.70 -25.54 -0.60
CA THR A 310 -17.65 -25.77 0.48
C THR A 310 -17.29 -24.85 1.63
N GLN A 311 -18.27 -24.06 2.09
CA GLN A 311 -18.12 -23.20 3.26
C GLN A 311 -17.66 -24.02 4.46
N ARG A 312 -16.82 -23.42 5.30
CA ARG A 312 -16.28 -24.08 6.49
C ARG A 312 -16.63 -23.26 7.70
N HIS A 313 -17.43 -23.82 8.60
CA HIS A 313 -17.83 -23.13 9.82
C HIS A 313 -16.80 -23.33 10.96
N TYR A 314 -15.67 -23.96 10.64
CA TYR A 314 -14.54 -24.23 11.51
C TYR A 314 -13.24 -24.10 10.70
N PRO A 315 -12.10 -23.83 11.33
CA PRO A 315 -10.80 -23.74 10.67
C PRO A 315 -10.42 -24.98 9.86
N VAL A 316 -10.01 -24.78 8.61
CA VAL A 316 -9.35 -25.81 7.79
C VAL A 316 -7.99 -25.33 7.31
N GLN A 317 -7.05 -26.26 7.14
CA GLN A 317 -5.70 -25.91 6.68
C GLN A 317 -5.72 -25.54 5.19
N ALA A 318 -5.30 -24.30 4.89
CA ALA A 318 -5.07 -23.83 3.54
C ALA A 318 -3.89 -24.59 2.91
N GLN A 319 -4.08 -25.05 1.67
CA GLN A 319 -3.11 -25.86 0.95
C GLN A 319 -2.24 -24.99 0.02
N GLY A 320 -1.02 -25.44 -0.26
CA GLY A 320 -0.10 -24.73 -1.16
C GLY A 320 0.60 -23.51 -0.53
N LEU A 321 0.47 -23.34 0.79
CA LEU A 321 1.14 -22.30 1.56
C LEU A 321 2.22 -22.93 2.46
N ALA A 322 3.42 -22.34 2.45
CA ALA A 322 4.54 -22.73 3.29
C ALA A 322 5.34 -21.48 3.69
N ASP A 323 5.94 -21.51 4.88
CA ASP A 323 6.83 -20.47 5.41
C ASP A 323 6.20 -19.08 5.48
N ILE A 324 4.91 -19.01 5.82
CA ILE A 324 4.17 -17.75 5.93
C ILE A 324 4.48 -17.08 7.28
N GLU A 325 4.84 -15.81 7.26
CA GLU A 325 5.22 -15.02 8.45
C GLU A 325 4.25 -13.90 8.79
N SER A 326 3.47 -13.42 7.83
CA SER A 326 2.53 -12.31 8.03
C SER A 326 1.28 -12.52 7.20
N LEU A 327 0.14 -12.08 7.74
CA LEU A 327 -1.16 -12.17 7.11
C LEU A 327 -1.76 -10.77 7.03
N ALA A 328 -2.33 -10.44 5.88
CA ALA A 328 -3.25 -9.33 5.71
C ALA A 328 -4.35 -9.73 4.72
N SER A 329 -5.45 -9.01 4.75
CA SER A 329 -6.57 -9.24 3.85
C SER A 329 -7.25 -7.92 3.50
N GLY A 330 -7.69 -7.85 2.26
CA GLY A 330 -8.80 -6.97 1.91
C GLY A 330 -10.14 -7.71 2.06
N PRO A 331 -11.22 -7.16 1.52
CA PRO A 331 -12.56 -7.71 1.64
C PRO A 331 -12.71 -9.10 1.01
N MET A 332 -12.05 -9.30 -0.13
CA MET A 332 -12.24 -10.44 -1.04
C MET A 332 -10.91 -11.08 -1.47
N PHE A 333 -9.79 -10.65 -0.89
CA PHE A 333 -8.46 -11.15 -1.22
C PHE A 333 -7.56 -11.14 0.02
N ALA A 334 -6.47 -11.89 -0.06
CA ALA A 334 -5.49 -12.00 0.99
C ALA A 334 -4.08 -11.81 0.44
N VAL A 335 -3.21 -11.29 1.30
CA VAL A 335 -1.79 -11.03 1.02
C VAL A 335 -0.99 -11.62 2.17
N LEU A 336 0.04 -12.42 1.87
CA LEU A 336 0.90 -13.03 2.87
C LEU A 336 2.36 -12.76 2.57
N GLY A 337 3.13 -12.48 3.62
CA GLY A 337 4.59 -12.39 3.55
C GLY A 337 5.22 -13.73 3.93
N LYS A 338 6.23 -14.14 3.17
CA LYS A 338 7.05 -15.33 3.48
C LYS A 338 8.32 -14.94 4.23
N TYR A 339 8.91 -15.90 4.93
CA TYR A 339 10.22 -15.76 5.60
C TYR A 339 11.33 -15.26 4.67
N ALA A 340 11.31 -15.66 3.41
CA ALA A 340 12.30 -15.25 2.41
C ALA A 340 12.11 -13.80 1.91
N GLY A 341 11.07 -13.10 2.34
CA GLY A 341 10.71 -11.75 1.88
C GLY A 341 9.80 -11.71 0.66
N ASP A 342 9.43 -12.86 0.09
CA ASP A 342 8.44 -12.95 -0.98
C ASP A 342 7.03 -12.62 -0.47
N ILE A 343 6.21 -12.04 -1.32
CA ILE A 343 4.79 -11.78 -1.03
C ILE A 343 3.94 -12.64 -1.96
N LEU A 344 2.94 -13.30 -1.38
CA LEU A 344 1.94 -14.07 -2.09
C LEU A 344 0.57 -13.40 -1.94
N ALA A 345 -0.30 -13.57 -2.92
CA ALA A 345 -1.68 -13.09 -2.85
C ALA A 345 -2.65 -14.04 -3.56
N TRP A 346 -3.91 -14.03 -3.14
CA TRP A 346 -5.01 -14.75 -3.80
C TRP A 346 -6.37 -14.11 -3.47
N GLY A 347 -7.39 -14.45 -4.26
CA GLY A 347 -8.75 -13.93 -4.15
C GLY A 347 -9.17 -13.11 -5.37
N ALA A 348 -10.02 -12.11 -5.15
CA ALA A 348 -10.44 -11.17 -6.19
C ALA A 348 -9.26 -10.33 -6.73
N ASN A 349 -9.24 -10.06 -8.03
CA ASN A 349 -8.15 -9.35 -8.72
C ASN A 349 -8.63 -8.35 -9.78
N GLY A 350 -9.92 -8.01 -9.84
CA GLY A 350 -10.45 -7.12 -10.88
C GLY A 350 -9.78 -5.75 -10.98
N GLY A 351 -9.15 -5.26 -9.90
CA GLY A 351 -8.36 -4.02 -9.85
C GLY A 351 -6.85 -4.24 -9.92
N GLY A 352 -6.36 -5.48 -10.00
CA GLY A 352 -4.93 -5.82 -9.94
C GLY A 352 -4.39 -6.00 -8.51
N GLN A 353 -5.26 -6.08 -7.50
CA GLN A 353 -4.90 -6.15 -6.07
C GLN A 353 -4.12 -7.40 -5.65
N LEU A 354 -3.99 -8.40 -6.53
CA LEU A 354 -3.09 -9.53 -6.30
C LEU A 354 -1.66 -9.25 -6.74
N GLY A 355 -1.40 -8.16 -7.49
CA GLY A 355 -0.06 -7.80 -7.94
C GLY A 355 0.59 -8.87 -8.84
N SER A 356 -0.22 -9.73 -9.48
CA SER A 356 0.21 -10.90 -10.25
C SER A 356 0.73 -10.57 -11.65
N GLY A 357 0.62 -9.32 -12.09
CA GLY A 357 0.84 -8.87 -13.47
C GLY A 357 -0.40 -9.01 -14.37
N ASP A 358 -1.56 -9.34 -13.82
CA ASP A 358 -2.84 -9.43 -14.52
C ASP A 358 -4.00 -9.01 -13.59
N THR A 359 -5.23 -9.05 -14.09
CA THR A 359 -6.47 -8.76 -13.34
C THR A 359 -7.35 -10.01 -13.16
N THR A 360 -6.77 -11.21 -13.23
CA THR A 360 -7.52 -12.46 -13.15
C THR A 360 -7.65 -12.90 -11.70
N ASP A 361 -8.88 -13.18 -11.26
CA ASP A 361 -9.17 -13.72 -9.93
C ASP A 361 -8.45 -15.05 -9.70
N LYS A 362 -7.93 -15.26 -8.49
CA LYS A 362 -7.25 -16.50 -8.09
C LYS A 362 -7.82 -17.05 -6.80
N TYR A 363 -8.89 -17.83 -6.90
CA TYR A 363 -9.51 -18.43 -5.71
C TYR A 363 -9.03 -19.85 -5.41
N ALA A 364 -8.34 -20.53 -6.32
CA ALA A 364 -7.90 -21.92 -6.13
C ALA A 364 -6.37 -22.07 -5.97
N GLU A 365 -5.61 -20.98 -6.13
CA GLU A 365 -4.16 -20.96 -6.07
C GLU A 365 -3.67 -19.60 -5.60
N VAL A 366 -2.42 -19.54 -5.15
CA VAL A 366 -1.73 -18.30 -4.81
C VAL A 366 -0.83 -17.82 -5.94
N ALA A 367 -0.72 -16.51 -6.10
CA ALA A 367 0.24 -15.89 -7.02
C ALA A 367 1.32 -15.13 -6.25
N PRO A 368 2.57 -15.13 -6.75
CA PRO A 368 3.56 -14.19 -6.27
C PRO A 368 3.20 -12.77 -6.70
N VAL A 369 3.34 -11.81 -5.78
CA VAL A 369 3.31 -10.39 -6.11
C VAL A 369 4.60 -10.04 -6.85
N LYS A 370 4.47 -9.47 -8.03
CA LYS A 370 5.58 -9.05 -8.90
C LYS A 370 5.86 -7.57 -8.71
N LYS A 371 7.13 -7.17 -8.77
CA LYS A 371 7.50 -5.74 -8.78
C LYS A 371 7.45 -5.22 -10.20
N ASP A 372 7.24 -3.91 -10.37
CA ASP A 372 7.21 -3.29 -11.70
C ASP A 372 8.53 -3.49 -12.48
N ALA A 373 9.67 -3.58 -11.77
CA ALA A 373 10.97 -3.94 -12.37
C ALA A 373 11.01 -5.36 -12.99
N ASP A 374 10.07 -6.23 -12.62
CA ASP A 374 9.91 -7.59 -13.17
C ASP A 374 8.99 -7.61 -14.41
N ASN A 375 8.46 -6.46 -14.84
CA ASN A 375 7.63 -6.33 -16.05
C ASN A 375 8.52 -6.38 -17.31
N PRO A 376 8.38 -7.38 -18.19
CA PRO A 376 9.06 -7.38 -19.48
C PRO A 376 8.42 -6.33 -20.40
N LEU A 377 8.87 -5.08 -20.30
CA LEU A 377 8.76 -4.01 -21.30
C LEU A 377 7.46 -4.01 -22.15
N VAL A 378 6.36 -3.50 -21.61
CA VAL A 378 5.29 -2.93 -22.45
C VAL A 378 5.42 -1.41 -22.42
N LEU A 379 6.10 -0.90 -23.44
CA LEU A 379 6.36 0.51 -23.66
C LEU A 379 5.09 1.19 -24.22
N THR A 380 4.24 1.75 -23.38
CA THR A 380 3.10 2.57 -23.84
C THR A 380 3.53 4.02 -23.96
N ALA A 381 3.81 4.48 -25.18
CA ALA A 381 4.06 5.88 -25.47
C ALA A 381 2.75 6.69 -25.35
N VAL A 382 2.65 7.58 -24.35
CA VAL A 382 1.57 8.56 -24.26
C VAL A 382 1.95 9.77 -25.11
N SER A 383 1.35 9.92 -26.29
CA SER A 383 1.44 11.16 -27.07
C SER A 383 0.37 12.14 -26.60
N THR A 384 0.76 13.27 -26.00
CA THR A 384 -0.15 14.41 -25.89
C THR A 384 -0.25 15.15 -27.23
N ALA A 385 -1.38 15.81 -27.45
CA ALA A 385 -1.74 16.51 -28.67
C ALA A 385 -0.70 17.59 -29.06
N ASN A 386 -0.21 17.51 -30.32
CA ASN A 386 0.83 18.31 -30.99
C ASN A 386 2.30 17.96 -30.65
N PRO A 387 2.95 17.03 -31.39
CA PRO A 387 4.33 16.65 -31.11
C PRO A 387 5.34 17.59 -31.76
N ILE A 388 6.19 18.23 -30.94
CA ILE A 388 7.47 18.83 -31.38
C ILE A 388 8.60 17.78 -31.31
N ALA A 389 8.44 16.72 -30.50
CA ALA A 389 9.33 15.57 -30.48
C ALA A 389 8.61 14.27 -30.12
N THR A 390 9.09 13.14 -30.66
CA THR A 390 8.70 11.79 -30.25
C THR A 390 9.93 11.07 -29.68
N ALA A 391 9.79 10.46 -28.50
CA ALA A 391 10.82 9.64 -27.87
C ALA A 391 10.52 8.15 -28.07
N ARG A 392 11.54 7.35 -28.39
CA ARG A 392 11.48 5.88 -28.38
C ARG A 392 12.64 5.35 -27.54
N THR A 393 12.37 4.36 -26.69
CA THR A 393 13.39 3.65 -25.90
C THR A 393 13.40 2.16 -26.28
N SER A 394 14.58 1.57 -26.32
CA SER A 394 14.78 0.13 -26.53
C SER A 394 16.06 -0.34 -25.84
N GLY A 395 16.01 -1.46 -25.12
CA GLY A 395 17.19 -2.10 -24.50
C GLY A 395 16.91 -2.82 -23.18
N THR A 396 17.89 -3.58 -22.69
CA THR A 396 17.92 -4.19 -21.34
C THR A 396 18.44 -3.17 -20.30
N ALA A 397 18.18 -3.39 -19.01
CA ALA A 397 18.55 -2.48 -17.90
C ALA A 397 20.03 -2.00 -17.88
N GLN A 398 20.95 -2.68 -18.57
CA GLN A 398 22.36 -2.28 -18.67
C GLN A 398 22.74 -1.44 -19.90
N ASN A 399 21.85 -1.28 -20.89
CA ASN A 399 22.10 -0.53 -22.12
C ASN A 399 20.85 0.25 -22.52
N LEU A 400 20.76 1.53 -22.14
CA LEU A 400 19.64 2.39 -22.52
C LEU A 400 19.99 3.18 -23.79
N THR A 401 19.13 3.11 -24.82
CA THR A 401 19.22 4.00 -26.00
C THR A 401 18.02 4.93 -26.01
N LEU A 402 18.26 6.25 -25.95
CA LEU A 402 17.26 7.30 -26.08
C LEU A 402 17.32 7.89 -27.49
N THR A 403 16.22 7.78 -28.24
CA THR A 403 16.11 8.44 -29.56
C THR A 403 15.09 9.56 -29.48
N ALA A 404 15.51 10.79 -29.75
CA ALA A 404 14.62 11.94 -29.90
C ALA A 404 14.54 12.34 -31.39
N VAL A 405 13.33 12.40 -31.94
CA VAL A 405 13.08 12.93 -33.28
C VAL A 405 12.50 14.34 -33.12
N ILE A 406 13.22 15.38 -33.55
CA ILE A 406 12.78 16.78 -33.45
C ILE A 406 12.24 17.24 -34.80
N ASN A 407 11.05 17.84 -34.84
CA ASN A 407 10.52 18.48 -36.04
C ASN A 407 11.02 19.94 -36.13
N PRO A 408 11.90 20.30 -37.09
CA PRO A 408 12.44 21.65 -37.18
C PRO A 408 11.40 22.72 -37.53
N ALA A 409 10.26 22.33 -38.12
CA ALA A 409 9.21 23.27 -38.56
C ALA A 409 8.36 23.86 -37.42
N ALA A 410 8.52 23.38 -36.18
CA ALA A 410 7.73 23.80 -35.03
C ALA A 410 8.49 24.73 -34.05
N ILE A 411 9.72 25.12 -34.40
CA ILE A 411 10.52 26.07 -33.60
C ILE A 411 10.11 27.49 -34.01
N ASP A 412 9.18 28.08 -33.27
CA ASP A 412 8.86 29.51 -33.38
C ASP A 412 10.01 30.33 -32.76
N LEU A 413 10.85 30.93 -33.61
CA LEU A 413 12.05 31.69 -33.21
C LEU A 413 11.74 33.01 -32.45
N GLY A 414 10.49 33.23 -32.03
CA GLY A 414 10.03 34.43 -31.32
C GLY A 414 9.74 34.28 -29.83
N ARG A 415 9.77 33.07 -29.24
CA ARG A 415 9.57 32.89 -27.79
C ARG A 415 10.69 32.07 -27.17
N SER A 416 11.27 32.59 -26.10
CA SER A 416 12.24 31.93 -25.22
C SER A 416 11.60 30.77 -24.45
N GLY A 417 11.18 29.72 -25.15
CA GLY A 417 10.66 28.48 -24.58
C GLY A 417 11.56 27.32 -24.97
N PHE A 418 12.22 26.71 -23.99
CA PHE A 418 13.08 25.55 -24.20
C PHE A 418 12.23 24.27 -24.28
N PRO A 419 12.46 23.36 -25.25
CA PRO A 419 11.77 22.07 -25.26
C PRO A 419 12.30 21.20 -24.11
N LEU A 420 11.43 20.88 -23.16
CA LEU A 420 11.69 19.83 -22.17
C LEU A 420 11.25 18.49 -22.77
N VAL A 421 12.15 17.51 -22.80
CA VAL A 421 11.78 16.11 -23.07
C VAL A 421 11.95 15.36 -21.76
N TRP A 422 10.90 14.67 -21.31
CA TRP A 422 10.96 13.84 -20.12
C TRP A 422 10.90 12.37 -20.53
N ALA A 423 11.70 11.55 -19.86
CA ALA A 423 11.65 10.10 -19.98
C ALA A 423 11.71 9.52 -18.57
N SER A 424 10.71 8.71 -18.22
CA SER A 424 10.71 7.96 -16.97
C SER A 424 11.34 6.59 -17.22
N VAL A 425 12.35 6.23 -16.43
CA VAL A 425 12.99 4.91 -16.46
C VAL A 425 12.64 4.19 -15.15
N PRO A 426 11.90 3.07 -15.19
CA PRO A 426 11.52 2.34 -13.98
C PRO A 426 12.76 1.97 -13.14
N GLY A 427 12.70 2.24 -11.83
CA GLY A 427 13.78 1.97 -10.87
C GLY A 427 14.78 3.12 -10.65
N PHE A 428 14.72 4.22 -11.42
CA PHE A 428 15.72 5.31 -11.36
C PHE A 428 15.14 6.72 -11.17
N GLY A 429 13.81 6.85 -10.99
CA GLY A 429 13.14 8.15 -10.90
C GLY A 429 13.09 8.90 -12.25
N ASP A 430 12.52 10.10 -12.25
CA ASP A 430 12.43 10.93 -13.45
C ASP A 430 13.81 11.39 -13.91
N ILE A 431 14.18 11.06 -15.16
CA ILE A 431 15.36 11.64 -15.81
C ILE A 431 14.89 12.86 -16.60
N TYR A 432 15.26 14.04 -16.11
CA TYR A 432 14.99 15.31 -16.78
C TYR A 432 16.07 15.58 -17.83
N LEU A 433 15.70 15.56 -19.11
CA LEU A 433 16.59 15.97 -20.20
C LEU A 433 16.20 17.38 -20.66
N THR A 434 16.96 18.37 -20.20
CA THR A 434 16.91 19.73 -20.74
C THR A 434 17.92 19.84 -21.87
N VAL A 435 17.45 19.98 -23.11
CA VAL A 435 18.32 20.19 -24.27
C VAL A 435 18.63 21.69 -24.39
N PHE A 436 19.88 22.09 -24.12
CA PHE A 436 20.34 23.46 -24.36
C PHE A 436 20.88 23.61 -25.78
N GLY A 437 20.31 24.54 -26.55
CA GLY A 437 20.92 25.06 -27.76
C GLY A 437 21.38 26.50 -27.52
N TRP A 438 22.68 26.77 -27.61
CA TRP A 438 23.20 28.14 -27.67
C TRP A 438 23.25 28.58 -29.13
N PHE A 439 22.51 29.63 -29.48
CA PHE A 439 22.68 30.35 -30.74
C PHE A 439 23.56 31.58 -30.48
N VAL A 440 24.80 31.56 -30.96
CA VAL A 440 25.61 32.78 -31.06
C VAL A 440 25.47 33.29 -32.49
N SER A 441 24.46 34.12 -32.74
CA SER A 441 24.32 34.83 -34.01
C SER A 441 23.70 36.21 -33.74
N SER A 442 24.45 37.26 -34.05
CA SER A 442 23.99 38.65 -34.04
C SER A 442 23.32 39.07 -35.36
N VAL A 443 22.77 38.12 -36.14
CA VAL A 443 22.08 38.44 -37.40
C VAL A 443 20.74 37.70 -37.49
N PRO A 444 19.62 38.39 -37.73
CA PRO A 444 18.35 37.74 -38.01
C PRO A 444 18.36 37.19 -39.44
N MET A 445 18.11 35.89 -39.61
CA MET A 445 17.82 35.30 -40.92
C MET A 445 16.37 34.82 -40.97
N PRO A 446 15.61 35.11 -42.04
CA PRO A 446 14.29 34.52 -42.25
C PRO A 446 14.46 33.09 -42.79
N TYR A 447 14.13 32.09 -41.98
CA TYR A 447 14.13 30.70 -42.44
C TYR A 447 12.72 30.31 -42.91
N SER A 448 12.56 30.16 -44.22
CA SER A 448 11.41 29.50 -44.85
C SER A 448 11.93 28.26 -45.58
N GLY A 449 11.81 27.08 -44.96
CA GLY A 449 12.23 25.84 -45.60
C GLY A 449 11.81 24.60 -44.84
N GLN A 450 11.01 23.74 -45.48
CA GLN A 450 10.78 22.37 -45.05
C GLN A 450 12.02 21.52 -45.40
N GLY A 451 12.84 21.22 -44.41
CA GLY A 451 13.95 20.26 -44.51
C GLY A 451 13.57 18.87 -43.96
N PRO A 452 14.29 17.81 -44.35
CA PRO A 452 14.03 16.46 -43.86
C PRO A 452 14.29 16.33 -42.36
N LEU A 453 13.50 15.47 -41.70
CA LEU A 453 13.65 15.11 -40.28
C LEU A 453 15.06 14.58 -40.02
N THR A 454 15.82 15.24 -39.14
CA THR A 454 17.15 14.76 -38.73
C THR A 454 16.99 13.73 -37.61
N LYS A 455 17.32 12.47 -37.88
CA LYS A 455 17.44 11.42 -36.86
C LYS A 455 18.69 11.70 -36.03
N ILE A 456 18.54 11.96 -34.73
CA ILE A 456 19.66 12.09 -33.80
C ILE A 456 19.76 10.77 -33.02
N GLU A 457 20.80 9.99 -33.30
CA GLU A 457 21.14 8.82 -32.50
C GLU A 457 22.07 9.25 -31.36
N ILE A 458 21.61 9.10 -30.11
CA ILE A 458 22.47 9.28 -28.94
C ILE A 458 23.30 7.99 -28.81
N PRO A 459 24.65 8.06 -28.76
CA PRO A 459 25.48 6.87 -28.64
C PRO A 459 25.13 6.07 -27.38
N THR A 460 25.28 4.75 -27.48
CA THR A 460 25.10 3.81 -26.36
C THR A 460 25.96 4.25 -25.17
N LEU A 461 25.32 4.61 -24.05
CA LEU A 461 26.03 4.89 -22.81
C LEU A 461 26.51 3.56 -22.23
N GLN A 462 27.81 3.28 -22.37
CA GLN A 462 28.44 2.11 -21.77
C GLN A 462 29.22 2.52 -20.52
N ASN A 463 29.18 1.69 -19.47
CA ASN A 463 29.96 1.82 -18.24
C ASN A 463 29.69 3.09 -17.40
N LEU A 464 28.43 3.53 -17.28
CA LEU A 464 28.08 4.59 -16.32
C LEU A 464 27.92 3.97 -14.91
N ASP A 465 28.72 4.41 -13.95
CA ASP A 465 28.46 4.12 -12.53
C ASP A 465 27.28 5.00 -12.06
N VAL A 466 26.07 4.49 -12.29
CA VAL A 466 24.80 5.18 -12.04
C VAL A 466 24.48 5.39 -10.55
N SER A 467 25.27 4.81 -9.65
CA SER A 467 25.10 5.00 -8.20
C SER A 467 25.33 6.45 -7.75
N ALA A 468 26.09 7.23 -8.52
CA ALA A 468 26.36 8.65 -8.26
C ALA A 468 25.23 9.61 -8.68
N PHE A 469 24.15 9.12 -9.31
CA PHE A 469 23.14 9.95 -9.97
C PHE A 469 21.76 9.97 -9.29
N VAL A 470 21.63 9.32 -8.13
CA VAL A 470 20.38 9.31 -7.36
C VAL A 470 20.06 10.74 -6.88
N GLY A 471 19.03 11.36 -7.48
CA GLY A 471 18.60 12.72 -7.17
C GLY A 471 19.30 13.84 -7.95
N ALA A 472 20.20 13.52 -8.89
CA ALA A 472 20.91 14.52 -9.68
C ALA A 472 20.08 15.03 -10.86
N LYS A 473 20.16 16.34 -11.16
CA LYS A 473 19.70 16.89 -12.45
C LYS A 473 20.79 16.65 -13.49
N VAL A 474 20.48 15.89 -14.53
CA VAL A 474 21.43 15.60 -15.63
C VAL A 474 21.26 16.65 -16.72
N TYR A 475 22.34 17.35 -17.04
CA TYR A 475 22.35 18.36 -18.10
C TYR A 475 23.12 17.85 -19.32
N ALA A 476 22.50 17.95 -20.48
CA ALA A 476 23.11 17.62 -21.77
C ALA A 476 23.21 18.91 -22.60
N GLY A 477 24.43 19.39 -22.83
CA GLY A 477 24.70 20.55 -23.69
C GLY A 477 25.07 20.12 -25.11
N TYR A 478 24.52 20.78 -26.13
CA TYR A 478 24.94 20.60 -27.52
C TYR A 478 25.47 21.93 -28.07
N GLY A 479 26.76 21.97 -28.44
CA GLY A 479 27.41 23.17 -28.98
C GLY A 479 27.37 23.21 -30.51
N PHE A 480 26.94 24.34 -31.10
CA PHE A 480 27.12 24.62 -32.52
C PHE A 480 28.32 25.54 -32.72
N ALA A 481 29.34 25.07 -33.45
CA ALA A 481 30.36 25.96 -34.02
C ALA A 481 29.88 26.49 -35.39
N PRO A 482 30.15 27.75 -35.77
CA PRO A 482 29.47 28.40 -36.91
C PRO A 482 29.82 27.88 -38.32
N SER A 483 30.69 26.87 -38.46
CA SER A 483 31.30 26.59 -39.78
C SER A 483 31.60 25.13 -40.12
N GLU A 484 30.98 24.12 -39.49
CA GLU A 484 31.28 22.71 -39.82
C GLU A 484 30.08 21.89 -40.32
N SER A 485 30.31 21.12 -41.38
CA SER A 485 29.32 20.26 -42.06
C SER A 485 28.77 19.13 -41.18
N ALA A 486 27.53 18.72 -41.46
CA ALA A 486 26.67 17.84 -40.66
C ALA A 486 27.11 16.36 -40.54
N SER A 487 28.36 15.99 -40.80
CA SER A 487 28.81 14.58 -40.87
C SER A 487 29.85 14.15 -39.83
N ALA A 488 30.27 15.01 -38.90
CA ALA A 488 31.22 14.62 -37.86
C ALA A 488 30.51 13.98 -36.65
N ALA A 489 31.02 12.84 -36.17
CA ALA A 489 30.66 12.28 -34.86
C ALA A 489 31.01 13.30 -33.77
N ARG A 490 30.06 13.63 -32.90
CA ARG A 490 30.19 14.71 -31.91
C ARG A 490 30.14 14.13 -30.50
N THR A 491 30.99 14.64 -29.63
CA THR A 491 31.09 14.24 -28.23
C THR A 491 30.00 14.94 -27.41
N LEU A 492 29.15 14.17 -26.75
CA LEU A 492 28.20 14.69 -25.77
C LEU A 492 28.91 14.84 -24.43
N GLU A 493 28.98 16.05 -23.90
CA GLU A 493 29.48 16.30 -22.55
C GLU A 493 28.30 16.26 -21.57
N ILE A 494 28.35 15.31 -20.64
CA ILE A 494 27.36 15.12 -19.58
C ILE A 494 27.93 15.72 -18.30
N TYR A 495 27.19 16.67 -17.72
CA TYR A 495 27.56 17.29 -16.46
C TYR A 495 26.62 16.81 -15.35
N ALA A 496 27.19 16.26 -14.29
CA ALA A 496 26.50 16.01 -13.03
C ALA A 496 26.72 17.23 -12.12
N VAL A 497 25.64 17.84 -11.64
CA VAL A 497 25.70 18.90 -10.63
C VAL A 497 25.07 18.36 -9.34
N PRO A 498 25.77 18.43 -8.19
CA PRO A 498 25.25 17.97 -6.90
C PRO A 498 23.95 18.66 -6.50
#